data_AF-A0A7Y3MLP0-F1
#
_entry.id   AF-A0A7Y3MLP0-F1
#
_cell.length_a   1.000
_cell.length_b   1.000
_cell.length_c   1.000
_cell.angle_alpha   90.00
_cell.angle_beta   90.00
_cell.angle_gamma   90.00
#
_symmetry.space_group_name_H-M   'P 1'
#
loop_
_entity.id
_entity.type
_entity.pdbx_description
1 polymer ?
#
loop_
_entity_poly.entity_id
_entity_poly.type
_entity_poly.pdbx_seq_one_letter_code
_entity_poly.pdbx_strand_id
1 'polypeptide(L)'
;MNYIKLLNAAFEKFYFDDRLNPTHISLYMALFQEWNSCRFMDEFYVNRRDLMRCAKIGSKSTYHRCIVELDSWQYLSYFPSNNPYKGSKIKMAIIGTSDEPVVGQYNPILEQLAEQYHSRGVPLEGHHHPKNEQVVNLHRPIDGQALVSNTNNIKQENYIKQPKGWQAVFIFFEEKGFDADEAKKFYEHYQARNWQTGDGKDIRDWRAVAINWMDRTEIFDEENKLNKKQASQIKDNLRTTKNKDYGQPL
;
A
#
# COMPACT_ATOMS: atom_id res chain seq x y z
N MET A 1 -4.15 12.29 15.34
CA MET A 1 -4.42 10.90 15.78
C MET A 1 -3.19 10.05 15.49
N ASN A 2 -2.56 9.44 16.49
CA ASN A 2 -1.43 8.52 16.26
C ASN A 2 -1.97 7.09 16.21
N TYR A 3 -1.99 6.49 15.00
CA TYR A 3 -2.61 5.18 14.79
C TYR A 3 -1.87 4.04 15.51
N ILE A 4 -0.54 4.15 15.66
CA ILE A 4 0.28 3.15 16.35
C ILE A 4 -0.09 3.12 17.83
N LYS A 5 -0.21 4.30 18.47
CA LYS A 5 -0.63 4.40 19.87
C LYS A 5 -2.02 3.83 20.09
N LEU A 6 -2.97 4.18 19.21
CA LEU A 6 -4.35 3.71 19.30
C LEU A 6 -4.46 2.20 19.14
N LEU A 7 -3.69 1.63 18.21
CA LEU A 7 -3.64 0.19 18.00
C LEU A 7 -2.98 -0.53 19.17
N ASN A 8 -1.88 -0.01 19.72
CA ASN A 8 -1.24 -0.58 20.90
C ASN A 8 -2.17 -0.56 22.13
N ALA A 9 -2.90 0.54 22.33
CA ALA A 9 -3.88 0.63 23.41
C ALA A 9 -5.04 -0.36 23.23
N ALA A 10 -5.48 -0.58 21.98
CA ALA A 10 -6.46 -1.62 21.67
C ALA A 10 -5.91 -3.03 21.97
N PHE A 11 -4.67 -3.33 21.58
CA PHE A 11 -4.03 -4.63 21.87
C PHE A 11 -3.84 -4.88 23.36
N GLU A 12 -3.50 -3.85 24.14
CA GLU A 12 -3.43 -3.95 25.60
C GLU A 12 -4.80 -4.31 26.18
N LYS A 13 -5.87 -3.64 25.72
CA LYS A 13 -7.25 -4.03 26.11
C LYS A 13 -7.59 -5.46 25.71
N PHE A 14 -7.18 -5.90 24.52
CA PHE A 14 -7.42 -7.26 24.06
C PHE A 14 -6.73 -8.31 24.92
N TYR A 15 -5.51 -8.00 25.39
CA TYR A 15 -4.74 -8.91 26.25
C TYR A 15 -5.43 -9.20 27.59
N PHE A 16 -6.12 -8.22 28.15
CA PHE A 16 -6.83 -8.36 29.44
C PHE A 16 -8.30 -8.77 29.29
N ASP A 17 -8.83 -8.90 28.07
CA ASP A 17 -10.24 -9.23 27.82
C ASP A 17 -10.38 -10.65 27.27
N ASP A 18 -10.56 -11.61 28.17
CA ASP A 18 -10.71 -13.04 27.86
C ASP A 18 -11.95 -13.37 27.01
N ARG A 19 -12.89 -12.42 26.83
CA ARG A 19 -14.09 -12.64 26.00
C ARG A 19 -13.78 -12.59 24.50
N LEU A 20 -12.67 -11.95 24.12
CA LEU A 20 -12.25 -11.85 22.73
C LEU A 20 -11.72 -13.18 22.22
N ASN A 21 -12.01 -13.45 20.96
CA ASN A 21 -11.49 -14.62 20.25
C ASN A 21 -10.67 -14.12 19.04
N PRO A 22 -9.87 -14.99 18.39
CA PRO A 22 -9.10 -14.58 17.22
C PRO A 22 -9.94 -13.98 16.10
N THR A 23 -11.21 -14.40 15.94
CA THR A 23 -12.12 -13.82 14.94
C THR A 23 -12.55 -12.40 15.27
N HIS A 24 -12.74 -12.06 16.56
CA HIS A 24 -12.97 -10.69 17.02
C HIS A 24 -11.79 -9.79 16.69
N ILE A 25 -10.57 -10.25 17.04
CA ILE A 25 -9.33 -9.50 16.78
C ILE A 25 -9.17 -9.29 15.28
N SER A 26 -9.35 -10.33 14.47
CA SER A 26 -9.23 -10.22 13.00
C SER A 26 -10.26 -9.25 12.40
N LEU A 27 -11.51 -9.28 12.88
CA LEU A 27 -12.54 -8.34 12.44
C LEU A 27 -12.25 -6.91 12.87
N TYR A 28 -11.82 -6.70 14.12
CA TYR A 28 -11.39 -5.39 14.61
C TYR A 28 -10.24 -4.84 13.77
N MET A 29 -9.24 -5.66 13.44
CA MET A 29 -8.10 -5.25 12.63
C MET A 29 -8.53 -4.83 11.21
N ALA A 30 -9.44 -5.58 10.58
CA ALA A 30 -10.00 -5.20 9.29
C ALA A 30 -10.75 -3.86 9.35
N LEU A 31 -11.53 -3.64 10.42
CA LEU A 31 -12.24 -2.39 10.66
C LEU A 31 -11.29 -1.21 10.93
N PHE A 32 -10.24 -1.44 11.71
CA PHE A 32 -9.23 -0.44 12.03
C PHE A 32 -8.46 -0.01 10.77
N GLN A 33 -8.13 -0.96 9.88
CA GLN A 33 -7.52 -0.66 8.59
C GLN A 33 -8.43 0.19 7.68
N GLU A 34 -9.72 -0.12 7.65
CA GLU A 34 -10.72 0.67 6.92
C GLU A 34 -10.85 2.08 7.51
N TRP A 35 -10.88 2.18 8.85
CA TRP A 35 -10.94 3.45 9.57
C TRP A 35 -9.70 4.32 9.30
N ASN A 36 -8.51 3.73 9.28
CA ASN A 36 -7.26 4.38 8.90
C ASN A 36 -7.30 4.88 7.44
N SER A 37 -7.84 4.08 6.52
CA SER A 37 -8.02 4.46 5.12
C SER A 37 -9.00 5.65 4.97
N CYS A 38 -9.99 5.71 5.86
CA CYS A 38 -10.94 6.80 6.03
C CYS A 38 -10.42 7.97 6.88
N ARG A 39 -9.11 8.05 7.15
CA ARG A 39 -8.48 9.16 7.91
C ARG A 39 -9.07 9.39 9.29
N PHE A 40 -9.49 8.32 9.97
CA PHE A 40 -10.09 8.36 11.31
C PHE A 40 -11.38 9.19 11.40
N MET A 41 -12.23 9.16 10.37
CA MET A 41 -13.57 9.75 10.43
C MET A 41 -14.35 9.25 11.64
N ASP A 42 -15.19 10.11 12.23
CA ASP A 42 -16.02 9.75 13.39
C ASP A 42 -16.95 8.57 13.08
N GLU A 43 -17.46 8.50 11.85
CA GLU A 43 -18.27 7.41 11.35
C GLU A 43 -17.89 7.08 9.90
N PHE A 44 -17.89 5.80 9.52
CA PHE A 44 -17.62 5.36 8.15
C PHE A 44 -18.50 4.19 7.73
N TYR A 45 -18.66 4.01 6.42
CA TYR A 45 -19.46 2.94 5.84
C TYR A 45 -18.59 1.74 5.50
N VAL A 46 -19.11 0.54 5.77
CA VAL A 46 -18.42 -0.71 5.51
C VAL A 46 -19.25 -1.67 4.69
N ASN A 47 -18.57 -2.35 3.77
CA ASN A 47 -19.14 -3.47 3.03
C ASN A 47 -18.85 -4.78 3.76
N ARG A 48 -19.91 -5.51 4.13
CA ARG A 48 -19.78 -6.82 4.79
C ARG A 48 -18.91 -7.79 4.00
N ARG A 49 -19.05 -7.85 2.67
CA ARG A 49 -18.30 -8.83 1.85
C ARG A 49 -16.80 -8.57 1.92
N ASP A 50 -16.41 -7.30 1.84
CA ASP A 50 -15.01 -6.90 1.87
C ASP A 50 -14.42 -7.09 3.27
N LEU A 51 -15.15 -6.69 4.31
CA LEU A 51 -14.73 -6.94 5.70
C LEU A 51 -14.56 -8.43 6.00
N MET A 52 -15.51 -9.26 5.59
CA MET A 52 -15.39 -10.72 5.75
C MET A 52 -14.13 -11.26 5.05
N ARG A 53 -13.81 -10.75 3.86
CA ARG A 53 -12.61 -11.15 3.10
C ARG A 53 -11.32 -10.70 3.80
N CYS A 54 -11.27 -9.47 4.30
CA CYS A 54 -10.13 -8.92 5.02
C CYS A 54 -9.91 -9.64 6.35
N ALA A 55 -10.98 -9.86 7.12
CA ALA A 55 -10.97 -10.54 8.41
C ALA A 55 -10.90 -12.08 8.31
N LYS A 56 -10.79 -12.64 7.09
CA LYS A 56 -10.75 -14.09 6.84
C LYS A 56 -11.95 -14.86 7.44
N ILE A 57 -13.12 -14.23 7.49
CA ILE A 57 -14.35 -14.84 7.98
C ILE A 57 -15.16 -15.40 6.80
N GLY A 58 -15.31 -16.72 6.75
CA GLY A 58 -16.12 -17.38 5.72
C GLY A 58 -17.62 -17.36 6.00
N SER A 59 -18.03 -17.32 7.27
CA SER A 59 -19.43 -17.45 7.68
C SER A 59 -20.09 -16.12 8.00
N LYS A 60 -21.28 -15.87 7.41
CA LYS A 60 -22.09 -14.69 7.71
C LYS A 60 -22.55 -14.66 9.16
N SER A 61 -22.92 -15.80 9.74
CA SER A 61 -23.37 -15.87 11.14
C SER A 61 -22.23 -15.50 12.09
N THR A 62 -21.02 -15.97 11.82
CA THR A 62 -19.83 -15.63 12.60
C THR A 62 -19.53 -14.14 12.51
N TYR A 63 -19.57 -13.54 11.32
CA TYR A 63 -19.40 -12.09 11.14
C TYR A 63 -20.41 -11.29 11.98
N HIS A 64 -21.70 -11.63 11.86
CA HIS A 64 -22.77 -10.91 12.55
C HIS A 64 -22.69 -11.06 14.07
N ARG A 65 -22.32 -12.25 14.57
CA ARG A 65 -22.06 -12.44 15.99
C ARG A 65 -20.90 -11.57 16.47
N CYS A 66 -19.75 -11.65 15.79
CA CYS A 66 -18.54 -10.96 16.23
C CYS A 66 -18.68 -9.44 16.22
N ILE A 67 -19.36 -8.87 15.21
CA ILE A 67 -19.54 -7.41 15.14
C ILE A 67 -20.49 -6.89 16.23
N VAL A 68 -21.52 -7.66 16.57
CA VAL A 68 -22.45 -7.32 17.66
C VAL A 68 -21.78 -7.50 19.03
N GLU A 69 -20.93 -8.52 19.18
CA GLU A 69 -20.14 -8.71 20.40
C GLU A 69 -19.15 -7.53 20.60
N LEU A 70 -18.42 -7.13 19.56
CA LEU A 70 -17.53 -5.95 19.61
C LEU A 70 -18.27 -4.64 19.93
N ASP A 71 -19.49 -4.47 19.41
CA ASP A 71 -20.38 -3.35 19.74
C ASP A 71 -20.81 -3.39 21.22
N SER A 72 -21.26 -4.55 21.69
CA SER A 72 -21.69 -4.74 23.08
C SER A 72 -20.56 -4.49 24.09
N TRP A 73 -19.32 -4.80 23.71
CA TRP A 73 -18.13 -4.60 24.55
C TRP A 73 -17.49 -3.22 24.39
N GLN A 74 -18.14 -2.31 23.65
CA GLN A 74 -17.72 -0.92 23.49
C GLN A 74 -16.36 -0.75 22.79
N TYR A 75 -15.96 -1.71 21.95
CA TYR A 75 -14.80 -1.55 21.06
C TYR A 75 -15.14 -0.72 19.82
N LEU A 76 -16.43 -0.68 19.45
CA LEU A 76 -16.99 0.10 18.36
C LEU A 76 -18.48 0.35 18.60
N SER A 77 -19.11 1.18 17.76
CA SER A 77 -20.55 1.30 17.64
C SER A 77 -21.00 0.83 16.25
N TYR A 78 -21.89 -0.15 16.21
CA TYR A 78 -22.38 -0.78 14.97
C TYR A 78 -23.79 -0.32 14.60
N PHE A 79 -23.93 0.26 13.41
CA PHE A 79 -25.21 0.70 12.86
C PHE A 79 -25.56 -0.16 11.62
N PRO A 80 -26.34 -1.24 11.80
CA PRO A 80 -26.68 -2.15 10.71
C PRO A 80 -27.50 -1.45 9.62
N SER A 81 -27.27 -1.86 8.38
CA SER A 81 -28.02 -1.39 7.22
C SER A 81 -28.40 -2.58 6.35
N ASN A 82 -29.66 -2.61 5.95
CA ASN A 82 -30.18 -3.63 5.02
C ASN A 82 -29.95 -3.25 3.55
N ASN A 83 -29.43 -2.06 3.28
CA ASN A 83 -29.19 -1.58 1.92
C ASN A 83 -27.80 -2.05 1.42
N PRO A 84 -27.74 -2.97 0.44
CA PRO A 84 -26.47 -3.49 -0.09
C PRO A 84 -25.60 -2.43 -0.77
N TYR A 85 -26.15 -1.26 -1.13
CA TYR A 85 -25.44 -0.17 -1.79
C TYR A 85 -24.90 0.90 -0.82
N LYS A 86 -25.44 0.99 0.40
CA LYS A 86 -24.96 1.94 1.43
C LYS A 86 -23.98 1.30 2.42
N GLY A 87 -24.00 -0.03 2.58
CA GLY A 87 -23.18 -0.69 3.60
C GLY A 87 -23.67 -0.40 5.02
N SER A 88 -23.15 -1.12 6.01
CA SER A 88 -23.40 -0.79 7.42
C SER A 88 -22.50 0.38 7.84
N LYS A 89 -22.91 1.17 8.83
CA LYS A 89 -22.09 2.26 9.35
C LYS A 89 -21.43 1.83 10.66
N ILE A 90 -20.19 2.25 10.88
CA ILE A 90 -19.40 1.94 12.08
C ILE A 90 -18.73 3.20 12.59
N LYS A 91 -18.63 3.29 13.92
CA LYS A 91 -17.83 4.25 14.66
C LYS A 91 -16.86 3.49 15.55
N MET A 92 -15.56 3.74 15.45
CA MET A 92 -14.56 3.04 16.28
C MET A 92 -14.44 3.74 17.64
N ALA A 93 -14.26 2.96 18.72
CA ALA A 93 -13.97 3.54 20.02
C ALA A 93 -12.51 4.01 20.09
N ILE A 94 -12.30 5.20 20.66
CA ILE A 94 -10.96 5.73 20.91
C ILE A 94 -10.49 5.19 22.26
N ILE A 95 -9.54 4.25 22.24
CA ILE A 95 -9.00 3.60 23.44
C ILE A 95 -7.68 4.28 23.82
N GLY A 96 -7.59 4.83 25.03
CA GLY A 96 -6.31 5.16 25.65
C GLY A 96 -5.66 6.51 25.29
N THR A 97 -6.43 7.57 25.04
CA THR A 97 -5.86 8.94 24.97
C THR A 97 -5.83 9.57 26.37
N SER A 98 -4.85 9.21 27.20
CA SER A 98 -4.39 10.17 28.22
C SER A 98 -3.48 11.17 27.52
N ASP A 99 -3.67 12.46 27.76
CA ASP A 99 -2.95 13.59 27.13
C ASP A 99 -1.45 13.66 27.50
N GLU A 100 -0.72 12.55 27.45
CA GLU A 100 0.72 12.55 27.68
C GLU A 100 1.49 12.71 26.37
N PRO A 101 2.27 13.82 26.21
CA PRO A 101 3.15 14.01 25.08
C PRO A 101 4.40 13.14 25.26
N VAL A 102 4.31 11.85 24.91
CA VAL A 102 5.49 10.98 24.94
C VAL A 102 6.36 11.23 23.71
N VAL A 103 7.45 11.95 23.96
CA VAL A 103 8.72 11.90 23.22
C VAL A 103 9.22 10.46 23.26
N GLY A 104 8.91 9.68 22.22
CA GLY A 104 9.37 8.29 22.09
C GLY A 104 9.60 8.00 20.62
N GLN A 105 10.86 7.68 20.29
CA GLN A 105 11.43 7.46 18.96
C GLN A 105 10.39 7.32 17.82
N TYR A 106 10.22 8.41 17.08
CA TYR A 106 9.58 8.38 15.76
C TYR A 106 10.44 7.53 14.81
N ASN A 107 9.87 6.44 14.28
CA ASN A 107 10.51 5.63 13.25
C ASN A 107 9.95 6.04 11.87
N PRO A 108 10.71 6.78 11.04
CA PRO A 108 10.22 7.32 9.77
C PRO A 108 9.78 6.23 8.77
N ILE A 109 10.23 4.99 8.96
CA ILE A 109 9.84 3.83 8.14
C ILE A 109 8.35 3.51 8.32
N LEU A 110 7.80 3.63 9.53
CA LEU A 110 6.40 3.32 9.82
C LEU A 110 5.44 4.40 9.29
N GLU A 111 5.89 5.66 9.18
CA GLU A 111 5.12 6.72 8.55
C GLU A 111 5.04 6.53 7.03
N GLN A 112 6.16 6.21 6.38
CA GLN A 112 6.19 5.90 4.95
C GLN A 112 5.33 4.67 4.57
N LEU A 113 5.29 3.64 5.42
CA LEU A 113 4.42 2.47 5.23
C LEU A 113 2.94 2.80 5.43
N ALA A 114 2.60 3.71 6.35
CA ALA A 114 1.22 4.18 6.52
C ALA A 114 0.76 5.04 5.35
N GLU A 115 1.65 5.82 4.74
CA GLU A 115 1.36 6.60 3.54
C GLU A 115 0.98 5.73 2.34
N GLN A 116 1.56 4.53 2.24
CA GLN A 116 1.29 3.55 1.18
C GLN A 116 -0.14 2.98 1.18
N TYR A 117 -0.88 3.05 2.30
CA TYR A 117 -2.26 2.58 2.42
C TYR A 117 -3.33 3.61 2.02
N HIS A 118 -2.97 4.87 1.76
CA HIS A 118 -3.94 5.88 1.36
C HIS A 118 -4.31 5.78 -0.13
N SER A 119 -5.48 5.21 -0.44
CA SER A 119 -6.13 5.46 -1.73
C SER A 119 -6.72 6.88 -1.75
N ARG A 120 -6.09 7.79 -2.49
CA ARG A 120 -6.54 9.19 -2.63
C ARG A 120 -7.41 9.34 -3.89
N GLY A 121 -8.67 9.71 -3.67
CA GLY A 121 -9.58 10.38 -4.60
C GLY A 121 -10.86 10.63 -3.80
N VAL A 122 -11.21 11.83 -3.38
CA VAL A 122 -11.59 13.04 -4.14
C VAL A 122 -11.43 14.26 -3.19
N PRO A 123 -11.17 15.49 -3.68
CA PRO A 123 -11.17 16.68 -2.82
C PRO A 123 -12.61 17.07 -2.48
N LEU A 124 -12.97 17.16 -1.20
CA LEU A 124 -14.19 17.84 -0.77
C LEU A 124 -13.92 18.67 0.49
N GLU A 125 -14.19 19.96 0.35
CA GLU A 125 -14.23 20.94 1.43
C GLU A 125 -15.29 20.57 2.47
N GLY A 126 -14.98 20.84 3.75
CA GLY A 126 -15.92 20.66 4.85
C GLY A 126 -15.22 20.37 6.17
N HIS A 127 -14.42 21.32 6.67
CA HIS A 127 -13.91 21.25 8.02
C HIS A 127 -15.02 21.63 9.00
N HIS A 128 -15.52 20.67 9.78
CA HIS A 128 -16.27 20.98 11.00
C HIS A 128 -15.65 20.22 12.19
N HIS A 129 -14.98 21.00 13.04
CA HIS A 129 -14.70 20.64 14.42
C HIS A 129 -16.01 20.39 15.17
N PRO A 130 -16.17 19.30 15.94
CA PRO A 130 -17.33 19.16 16.81
C PRO A 130 -17.08 19.96 18.09
N LYS A 131 -17.88 21.02 18.29
CA LYS A 131 -18.22 21.49 19.64
C LYS A 131 -19.24 20.52 20.22
N ASN A 132 -18.98 20.10 21.45
CA ASN A 132 -19.87 19.28 22.26
C ASN A 132 -21.22 19.99 22.45
N GLU A 133 -22.31 19.33 22.07
CA GLU A 133 -23.61 19.58 22.69
C GLU A 133 -24.47 18.31 22.64
N GLN A 134 -25.00 17.96 23.81
CA GLN A 134 -25.87 16.82 24.04
C GLN A 134 -27.24 17.10 23.44
N VAL A 135 -27.80 16.18 22.66
CA VAL A 135 -29.25 16.15 22.42
C VAL A 135 -29.75 14.72 22.35
N VAL A 136 -30.54 14.36 23.37
CA VAL A 136 -31.53 13.29 23.37
C VAL A 136 -32.50 13.52 22.21
N ASN A 137 -32.74 12.53 21.34
CA ASN A 137 -34.12 12.20 20.94
C ASN A 137 -34.25 10.91 20.12
N LEU A 138 -35.25 10.15 20.59
CA LEU A 138 -35.96 9.03 20.03
C LEU A 138 -36.78 9.47 18.79
N HIS A 139 -36.64 8.82 17.62
CA HIS A 139 -37.78 8.51 16.74
C HIS A 139 -37.44 7.64 15.52
N ARG A 140 -38.29 6.63 15.31
CA ARG A 140 -38.48 5.82 14.09
C ARG A 140 -39.39 6.58 13.11
N PRO A 141 -39.15 6.48 11.78
CA PRO A 141 -40.17 6.00 10.82
C PRO A 141 -39.53 5.15 9.68
N ILE A 142 -40.04 3.99 9.24
CA ILE A 142 -41.22 3.66 8.39
C ILE A 142 -41.39 4.54 7.13
N ASP A 143 -41.14 3.88 5.99
CA ASP A 143 -41.58 4.10 4.61
C ASP A 143 -41.51 5.48 3.95
N GLY A 144 -40.69 5.54 2.90
CA GLY A 144 -40.67 6.59 1.89
C GLY A 144 -39.65 6.27 0.80
N GLN A 145 -40.13 5.79 -0.35
CA GLN A 145 -39.32 5.71 -1.57
C GLN A 145 -39.06 7.12 -2.11
N ALA A 146 -37.83 7.44 -2.53
CA ALA A 146 -37.59 8.33 -3.68
C ALA A 146 -36.12 8.36 -4.15
N LEU A 147 -36.01 8.23 -5.48
CA LEU A 147 -34.97 8.66 -6.42
C LEU A 147 -33.48 8.32 -6.17
N VAL A 148 -33.02 7.33 -6.94
CA VAL A 148 -31.63 6.96 -7.16
C VAL A 148 -31.00 7.89 -8.19
N SER A 149 -29.83 8.46 -7.87
CA SER A 149 -28.92 8.98 -8.89
C SER A 149 -28.11 7.82 -9.48
N ASN A 150 -28.27 7.57 -10.78
CA ASN A 150 -27.47 6.61 -11.52
C ASN A 150 -26.03 7.13 -11.65
N THR A 151 -25.06 6.45 -11.04
CA THR A 151 -23.66 6.56 -11.47
C THR A 151 -22.94 5.22 -11.30
N ASN A 152 -23.05 4.42 -12.36
CA ASN A 152 -22.09 3.45 -12.92
C ASN A 152 -20.97 2.92 -12.02
N ASN A 153 -21.14 1.68 -11.54
CA ASN A 153 -20.03 0.78 -11.22
C ASN A 153 -19.66 -0.02 -12.48
N ILE A 154 -18.58 0.37 -13.17
CA ILE A 154 -17.81 -0.53 -14.05
C ILE A 154 -16.38 -0.52 -13.53
N LYS A 155 -15.99 -1.62 -12.90
CA LYS A 155 -14.61 -1.92 -12.51
C LYS A 155 -13.79 -2.10 -13.79
N GLN A 156 -12.83 -1.21 -14.04
CA GLN A 156 -11.61 -1.62 -14.73
C GLN A 156 -10.67 -2.19 -13.68
N GLU A 157 -10.20 -3.42 -13.88
CA GLU A 157 -9.02 -3.92 -13.19
C GLU A 157 -7.86 -3.00 -13.59
N ASN A 158 -7.46 -2.12 -12.67
CA ASN A 158 -6.36 -1.18 -12.90
C ASN A 158 -5.04 -1.96 -13.00
N TYR A 159 -4.62 -2.27 -14.22
CA TYR A 159 -3.23 -2.61 -14.50
C TYR A 159 -2.36 -1.40 -14.15
N ILE A 160 -1.52 -1.56 -13.12
CA ILE A 160 -0.67 -0.49 -12.62
C ILE A 160 0.44 -0.24 -13.66
N LYS A 161 0.33 0.86 -14.40
CA LYS A 161 1.26 1.22 -15.49
C LYS A 161 2.68 1.54 -15.00
N GLN A 162 2.82 2.00 -13.75
CA GLN A 162 4.08 2.48 -13.19
C GLN A 162 4.21 2.05 -11.72
N PRO A 163 5.42 1.71 -11.23
CA PRO A 163 5.61 1.40 -9.83
C PRO A 163 5.25 2.59 -8.95
N LYS A 164 4.73 2.30 -7.76
CA LYS A 164 4.36 3.28 -6.75
C LYS A 164 5.61 3.83 -6.05
N GLY A 165 6.53 4.42 -6.82
CA GLY A 165 7.84 4.88 -6.38
C GLY A 165 8.96 3.82 -6.47
N TRP A 166 10.20 4.27 -6.28
CA TRP A 166 11.41 3.42 -6.34
C TRP A 166 11.36 2.26 -5.34
N GLN A 167 10.75 2.47 -4.16
CA GLN A 167 10.60 1.43 -3.13
C GLN A 167 9.80 0.22 -3.63
N ALA A 168 8.79 0.43 -4.48
CA ALA A 168 8.01 -0.67 -5.04
C ALA A 168 8.84 -1.54 -5.99
N VAL A 169 9.80 -0.94 -6.70
CA VAL A 169 10.78 -1.68 -7.53
C VAL A 169 11.76 -2.42 -6.63
N PHE A 170 12.29 -1.77 -5.60
CA PHE A 170 13.23 -2.37 -4.65
C PHE A 170 12.67 -3.64 -4.00
N ILE A 171 11.46 -3.55 -3.43
CA ILE A 171 10.77 -4.69 -2.80
C ILE A 171 10.54 -5.81 -3.82
N PHE A 172 10.21 -5.47 -5.06
CA PHE A 172 9.96 -6.47 -6.11
C PHE A 172 11.25 -7.20 -6.54
N PHE A 173 12.38 -6.49 -6.61
CA PHE A 173 13.68 -7.09 -6.91
C PHE A 173 14.18 -7.96 -5.74
N GLU A 174 14.02 -7.50 -4.50
CA GLU A 174 14.36 -8.27 -3.29
C GLU A 174 13.52 -9.55 -3.18
N GLU A 175 12.21 -9.48 -3.45
CA GLU A 175 11.31 -10.65 -3.48
C GLU A 175 11.74 -11.67 -4.55
N LYS A 176 12.34 -11.21 -5.64
CA LYS A 176 12.90 -12.07 -6.70
C LYS A 176 14.33 -12.52 -6.43
N GLY A 177 14.93 -12.12 -5.31
CA GLY A 177 16.31 -12.46 -4.94
C GLY A 177 17.37 -11.73 -5.77
N PHE A 178 16.99 -10.62 -6.42
CA PHE A 178 17.88 -9.78 -7.23
C PHE A 178 18.52 -8.67 -6.40
N ASP A 179 19.67 -8.20 -6.89
CA ASP A 179 20.46 -7.19 -6.21
C ASP A 179 19.78 -5.80 -6.18
N ALA A 180 19.94 -5.13 -5.03
CA ALA A 180 19.40 -3.80 -4.75
C ALA A 180 19.90 -2.72 -5.72
N ASP A 181 21.15 -2.80 -6.16
CA ASP A 181 21.73 -1.82 -7.08
C ASP A 181 21.12 -1.97 -8.49
N GLU A 182 20.69 -3.18 -8.85
CA GLU A 182 20.03 -3.44 -10.13
C GLU A 182 18.59 -2.91 -10.15
N ALA A 183 17.89 -2.99 -9.01
CA ALA A 183 16.59 -2.36 -8.83
C ALA A 183 16.66 -0.84 -9.01
N LYS A 184 17.73 -0.21 -8.51
CA LYS A 184 17.98 1.22 -8.67
C LYS A 184 18.24 1.59 -10.13
N LYS A 185 19.10 0.85 -10.84
CA LYS A 185 19.37 1.05 -12.27
C LYS A 185 18.10 0.92 -13.12
N PHE A 186 17.28 -0.10 -12.84
CA PHE A 186 16.00 -0.28 -13.52
C PHE A 186 15.09 0.95 -13.32
N TYR A 187 14.94 1.42 -12.08
CA TYR A 187 14.06 2.55 -11.78
C TYR A 187 14.53 3.82 -12.50
N GLU A 188 15.83 4.15 -12.41
CA GLU A 188 16.40 5.33 -13.07
C GLU A 188 16.25 5.26 -14.60
N HIS A 189 16.46 4.07 -15.19
CA HIS A 189 16.35 3.84 -16.64
C HIS A 189 14.95 4.14 -17.19
N TYR A 190 13.90 3.70 -16.48
CA TYR A 190 12.51 3.89 -16.90
C TYR A 190 11.92 5.21 -16.42
N GLN A 191 12.42 5.79 -15.32
CA GLN A 191 12.08 7.15 -14.90
C GLN A 191 12.53 8.18 -15.95
N ALA A 192 13.75 8.05 -16.47
CA ALA A 192 14.26 8.93 -17.53
C ALA A 192 13.49 8.79 -18.86
N ARG A 193 12.83 7.65 -19.08
CA ARG A 193 12.01 7.35 -20.28
C ARG A 193 10.51 7.55 -20.05
N ASN A 194 10.11 8.21 -18.96
CA ASN A 194 8.71 8.42 -18.59
C ASN A 194 7.86 7.13 -18.60
N TRP A 195 8.47 5.98 -18.27
CA TRP A 195 7.82 4.66 -18.32
C TRP A 195 7.24 4.29 -19.68
N GLN A 196 7.97 4.61 -20.75
CA GLN A 196 7.62 4.26 -22.13
C GLN A 196 8.59 3.20 -22.69
N THR A 197 8.09 2.39 -23.61
CA THR A 197 8.87 1.44 -24.42
C THR A 197 9.70 2.23 -25.44
N GLY A 198 10.75 1.64 -26.02
CA GLY A 198 11.57 2.27 -27.06
C GLY A 198 10.76 2.83 -28.25
N ASP A 199 9.59 2.26 -28.52
CA ASP A 199 8.64 2.70 -29.56
C ASP A 199 7.73 3.86 -29.13
N GLY A 200 7.95 4.48 -27.96
CA GLY A 200 7.16 5.60 -27.44
C GLY A 200 5.80 5.22 -26.85
N LYS A 201 5.52 3.91 -26.67
CA LYS A 201 4.27 3.42 -26.08
C LYS A 201 4.40 3.24 -24.57
N ASP A 202 3.39 3.68 -23.82
CA ASP A 202 3.32 3.52 -22.37
C ASP A 202 3.38 2.04 -21.95
N ILE A 203 4.18 1.76 -20.92
CA ILE A 203 4.26 0.43 -20.32
C ILE A 203 2.94 0.11 -19.62
N ARG A 204 2.36 -1.05 -19.95
CA ARG A 204 1.10 -1.51 -19.36
C ARG A 204 1.28 -2.19 -18.02
N ASP A 205 2.40 -2.91 -17.85
CA ASP A 205 2.76 -3.61 -16.63
C ASP A 205 4.28 -3.51 -16.41
N TRP A 206 4.67 -2.67 -15.45
CA TRP A 206 6.08 -2.45 -15.14
C TRP A 206 6.74 -3.69 -14.52
N ARG A 207 5.97 -4.61 -13.91
CA ARG A 207 6.51 -5.84 -13.32
C ARG A 207 6.98 -6.81 -14.39
N ALA A 208 6.23 -6.93 -15.48
CA ALA A 208 6.63 -7.74 -16.64
C ALA A 208 7.93 -7.20 -17.27
N VAL A 209 8.07 -5.88 -17.32
CA VAL A 209 9.30 -5.24 -17.82
C VAL A 209 10.48 -5.44 -16.85
N ALA A 210 10.23 -5.39 -15.54
CA ALA A 210 11.23 -5.69 -14.52
C ALA A 210 11.73 -7.14 -14.59
N ILE A 211 10.84 -8.11 -14.82
CA ILE A 211 11.23 -9.52 -15.02
C ILE A 211 12.12 -9.67 -16.26
N ASN A 212 11.78 -9.02 -17.37
CA ASN A 212 12.61 -9.07 -18.59
C ASN A 212 13.97 -8.38 -18.37
N TRP A 213 14.03 -7.32 -17.56
CA TRP A 213 15.28 -6.68 -17.16
C TRP A 213 16.19 -7.65 -16.39
N MET A 214 15.63 -8.34 -15.40
CA MET A 214 16.29 -9.37 -14.60
C MET A 214 16.85 -10.49 -15.48
N ASP A 215 16.02 -11.04 -16.39
CA ASP A 215 16.42 -12.09 -17.32
C ASP A 215 17.60 -11.65 -18.21
N ARG A 216 17.60 -10.38 -18.68
CA ARG A 216 18.70 -9.84 -19.48
C ARG A 216 19.97 -9.66 -18.67
N THR A 217 19.88 -9.19 -17.42
CA THR A 217 21.05 -8.98 -16.57
C THR A 217 21.75 -10.29 -16.23
N GLU A 218 21.00 -11.38 -15.98
CA GLU A 218 21.58 -12.71 -15.75
C GLU A 218 22.30 -13.24 -17.00
N ILE A 219 21.72 -13.05 -18.20
CA ILE A 219 22.36 -13.45 -19.46
C ILE A 219 23.67 -12.68 -19.69
N PHE A 220 23.70 -11.37 -19.45
CA PHE A 220 24.92 -10.56 -19.60
C PHE A 220 26.00 -10.91 -18.56
N ASP A 221 25.61 -11.25 -17.33
CA ASP A 221 26.56 -11.71 -16.30
C ASP A 221 27.11 -13.11 -16.62
N GLU A 222 26.30 -14.02 -17.17
CA GLU A 222 26.76 -15.33 -17.66
C GLU A 222 27.69 -15.20 -18.88
N GLU A 223 27.35 -14.37 -19.87
CA GLU A 223 28.18 -14.11 -21.05
C GLU A 223 29.51 -13.43 -20.67
N ASN A 224 29.52 -12.47 -19.73
CA ASN A 224 30.75 -11.85 -19.24
C ASN A 224 31.60 -12.82 -18.41
N LYS A 225 31.00 -13.75 -17.65
CA LYS A 225 31.72 -14.84 -16.98
C LYS A 225 32.37 -15.78 -17.99
N LEU A 226 31.72 -16.05 -19.12
CA LEU A 226 32.24 -16.89 -20.20
C LEU A 226 33.37 -16.18 -20.97
N ASN A 227 33.19 -14.88 -21.29
CA ASN A 227 34.18 -14.08 -22.02
C ASN A 227 35.44 -13.79 -21.18
N LYS A 228 35.35 -13.68 -19.84
CA LYS A 228 36.53 -13.59 -18.97
C LYS A 228 37.42 -14.83 -19.00
N LYS A 229 36.91 -16.00 -19.41
CA LYS A 229 37.74 -17.21 -19.61
C LYS A 229 38.52 -17.20 -20.92
N GLN A 230 38.24 -16.26 -21.83
CA GLN A 230 38.99 -16.08 -23.06
C GLN A 230 39.74 -14.74 -23.06
N ALA A 231 40.67 -14.59 -22.11
CA ALA A 231 41.73 -13.60 -22.24
C ALA A 231 42.62 -14.00 -23.41
N SER A 232 42.31 -13.51 -24.61
CA SER A 232 43.24 -13.58 -25.74
C SER A 232 44.45 -12.72 -25.37
N GLN A 233 45.60 -13.36 -25.26
CA GLN A 233 46.88 -12.67 -25.16
C GLN A 233 47.05 -11.83 -26.43
N ILE A 234 46.77 -10.53 -26.32
CA ILE A 234 47.14 -9.53 -27.31
C ILE A 234 48.66 -9.44 -27.25
N LYS A 235 49.33 -10.05 -28.24
CA LYS A 235 50.76 -9.85 -28.49
C LYS A 235 51.01 -8.38 -28.78
N ASP A 236 51.92 -7.80 -28.03
CA ASP A 236 52.47 -6.46 -28.19
C ASP A 236 53.14 -6.33 -29.57
N ASN A 237 52.59 -5.48 -30.44
CA ASN A 237 53.03 -5.28 -31.83
C ASN A 237 53.70 -3.92 -32.04
N LEU A 238 54.34 -3.34 -31.01
CA LEU A 238 55.15 -2.13 -31.16
C LEU A 238 56.63 -2.48 -31.39
N ARG A 239 57.01 -2.72 -32.64
CA ARG A 239 58.42 -2.64 -33.07
C ARG A 239 58.72 -1.21 -33.53
N THR A 240 59.43 -0.44 -32.72
CA THR A 240 60.02 0.84 -33.13
C THR A 240 61.34 0.60 -33.86
N THR A 241 61.53 1.17 -35.06
CA THR A 241 62.86 1.41 -35.62
C THR A 241 63.09 2.92 -35.74
N LYS A 242 63.95 3.44 -34.86
CA LYS A 242 64.40 4.84 -34.88
C LYS A 242 65.54 4.97 -35.90
N ASN A 243 65.27 5.49 -37.10
CA ASN A 243 66.24 6.31 -37.85
C ASN A 243 65.57 6.99 -39.05
N LYS A 244 65.39 8.31 -39.01
CA LYS A 244 65.11 9.15 -40.19
C LYS A 244 65.87 10.47 -40.03
N ASP A 245 66.88 10.64 -40.86
CA ASP A 245 67.72 11.85 -40.98
C ASP A 245 66.98 12.87 -41.87
N TYR A 246 66.78 14.08 -41.36
CA TYR A 246 66.03 15.18 -42.01
C TYR A 246 66.96 16.27 -42.56
N GLY A 247 68.13 15.88 -43.05
CA GLY A 247 69.18 16.79 -43.53
C GLY A 247 69.18 17.15 -45.02
N GLN A 248 68.11 16.97 -45.80
CA GLN A 248 68.11 17.40 -47.22
C GLN A 248 66.76 17.99 -47.68
N PRO A 249 66.73 19.21 -48.27
CA PRO A 249 65.55 19.76 -48.91
C PRO A 249 65.53 19.43 -50.41
N LEU A 250 64.35 19.18 -50.97
CA LEU A 250 64.01 19.38 -52.39
C LEU A 250 62.51 19.63 -52.51
#